data_AF-A0A379UQ83-F1
#
_entry.id   AF-A0A379UQ83-F1
#
_cell.length_a   1.000
_cell.length_b   1.000
_cell.length_c   1.000
_cell.angle_alpha   90.00
_cell.angle_beta   90.00
_cell.angle_gamma   90.00
#
_symmetry.space_group_name_H-M   'P 1'
#
loop_
_entity.id
_entity.type
_entity.pdbx_description
1 polymer ?
#
loop_
_entity_poly.entity_id
_entity_poly.type
_entity_poly.pdbx_seq_one_letter_code
_entity_poly.pdbx_strand_id
1 'polypeptide(L)'
;MTSLKNSMKWDEARFGLEYDLDIYMIVAVDFFNMGAMENKGLNIFNSKYVLARTDTATDKDYLDIERVIGHEYFHNWTGNRVTCRDWFQLSLKEGLTVFRDQEFSSDLGSRAVNRISNVRTMRGLQFAEDASPMAHPIRPDKVIEMNNFYTLTVYEKGAEVIRMIHTLLGEENFQKGMQLYFERHDGSAATCDDFVQAMEDASNVDLSHFRRWYSQSGTPIVTVKDDYNPETEQYTLTISQRTPATADQAEKQPLHIPIRHRTVR
;
A
#
# COMPACT_ATOMS: atom_id res chain seq x y z
N MET A 1 -17.73 13.02 10.94
CA MET A 1 -18.29 13.29 9.58
C MET A 1 -17.43 14.19 8.70
N THR A 2 -16.54 15.05 9.24
CA THR A 2 -15.64 15.87 8.41
C THR A 2 -14.65 15.03 7.60
N SER A 3 -13.99 14.06 8.23
CA SER A 3 -13.01 13.19 7.54
C SER A 3 -13.62 12.45 6.36
N LEU A 4 -14.85 11.91 6.48
CA LEU A 4 -15.54 11.22 5.37
C LEU A 4 -15.71 12.15 4.15
N LYS A 5 -16.17 13.39 4.39
CA LYS A 5 -16.35 14.37 3.31
C LYS A 5 -15.01 14.77 2.67
N ASN A 6 -13.94 14.84 3.47
CA ASN A 6 -12.59 15.08 2.96
C ASN A 6 -12.11 13.90 2.08
N SER A 7 -12.36 12.66 2.51
CA SER A 7 -12.01 11.46 1.75
C SER A 7 -12.72 11.41 0.40
N MET A 8 -14.04 11.66 0.38
CA MET A 8 -14.84 11.75 -0.85
C MET A 8 -14.25 12.75 -1.84
N LYS A 9 -14.07 14.00 -1.38
CA LYS A 9 -13.54 15.06 -2.22
C LYS A 9 -12.11 14.81 -2.70
N TRP A 10 -11.28 14.17 -1.87
CA TRP A 10 -9.91 13.86 -2.25
C TRP A 10 -9.84 12.75 -3.29
N ASP A 11 -10.68 11.71 -3.19
CA ASP A 11 -10.68 10.62 -4.18
C ASP A 11 -11.20 11.10 -5.54
N GLU A 12 -12.19 11.99 -5.55
CA GLU A 12 -12.62 12.74 -6.74
C GLU A 12 -11.45 13.55 -7.33
N ALA A 13 -10.75 14.33 -6.50
CA ALA A 13 -9.70 15.23 -6.98
C ALA A 13 -8.41 14.51 -7.42
N ARG A 14 -8.04 13.42 -6.75
CA ARG A 14 -6.76 12.73 -6.95
C ARG A 14 -6.86 11.54 -7.91
N PHE A 15 -7.96 10.78 -7.84
CA PHE A 15 -8.17 9.57 -8.64
C PHE A 15 -9.36 9.67 -9.60
N GLY A 16 -10.19 10.71 -9.52
CA GLY A 16 -11.38 10.84 -10.36
C GLY A 16 -12.49 9.87 -9.99
N LEU A 17 -12.58 9.48 -8.72
CA LEU A 17 -13.45 8.41 -8.24
C LEU A 17 -14.58 8.97 -7.37
N GLU A 18 -15.79 9.02 -7.93
CA GLU A 18 -17.01 9.42 -7.21
C GLU A 18 -17.62 8.24 -6.44
N TYR A 19 -18.39 8.56 -5.41
CA TYR A 19 -19.22 7.56 -4.74
C TYR A 19 -20.39 7.14 -5.63
N ASP A 20 -20.81 5.87 -5.53
CA ASP A 20 -21.70 5.22 -6.49
C ASP A 20 -23.06 4.82 -5.93
N LEU A 21 -23.41 5.27 -4.71
CA LEU A 21 -24.71 5.03 -4.08
C LEU A 21 -25.29 6.34 -3.50
N ASP A 22 -26.57 6.29 -3.12
CA ASP A 22 -27.30 7.45 -2.60
C ASP A 22 -26.94 7.82 -1.15
N ILE A 23 -26.50 6.84 -0.36
CA ILE A 23 -26.29 6.98 1.09
C ILE A 23 -25.02 6.26 1.51
N TYR A 24 -24.22 6.95 2.34
CA TYR A 24 -23.05 6.38 3.01
C TYR A 24 -23.30 6.27 4.51
N MET A 25 -23.40 5.06 5.05
CA MET A 25 -23.61 4.83 6.47
C MET A 25 -22.32 4.38 7.18
N ILE A 26 -22.11 4.89 8.39
CA ILE A 26 -21.04 4.47 9.30
C ILE A 26 -21.67 4.13 10.65
N VAL A 27 -21.41 2.93 11.16
CA VAL A 27 -21.83 2.49 12.48
C VAL A 27 -20.61 2.28 13.37
N ALA A 28 -20.53 3.01 14.47
CA ALA A 28 -19.51 2.82 15.50
C ALA A 28 -19.95 1.76 16.51
N VAL A 29 -19.10 0.77 16.77
CA VAL A 29 -19.34 -0.30 17.75
C VAL A 29 -18.12 -0.49 18.66
N ASP A 30 -18.36 -0.76 19.94
CA ASP A 30 -17.27 -0.88 20.93
C ASP A 30 -16.57 -2.25 20.87
N PHE A 31 -17.26 -3.29 20.42
CA PHE A 31 -16.75 -4.66 20.35
C PHE A 31 -16.49 -5.06 18.90
N PHE A 32 -15.26 -4.81 18.43
CA PHE A 32 -14.84 -5.13 17.07
C PHE A 32 -13.37 -5.59 17.06
N ASN A 33 -13.09 -6.76 16.46
CA ASN A 33 -11.74 -7.34 16.43
C ASN A 33 -10.78 -6.57 15.52
N MET A 34 -11.30 -6.03 14.41
CA MET A 34 -10.54 -5.24 13.44
C MET A 34 -10.69 -3.75 13.74
N GLY A 35 -10.02 -2.90 12.96
CA GLY A 35 -10.17 -1.45 13.07
C GLY A 35 -11.50 -0.96 12.53
N ALA A 36 -11.80 -1.29 11.29
CA ALA A 36 -13.06 -1.02 10.63
C ALA A 36 -13.27 -2.04 9.49
N MET A 37 -14.40 -1.93 8.78
CA MET A 37 -14.76 -2.83 7.68
C MET A 37 -15.59 -2.09 6.63
N GLU A 38 -15.23 -2.30 5.36
CA GLU A 38 -15.68 -1.58 4.18
C GLU A 38 -17.02 -2.08 3.58
N ASN A 39 -17.93 -2.65 4.38
CA ASN A 39 -19.17 -3.22 3.84
C ASN A 39 -19.92 -2.18 3.00
N LYS A 40 -20.21 -2.51 1.73
CA LYS A 40 -20.70 -1.55 0.72
C LYS A 40 -21.90 -0.74 1.21
N GLY A 41 -21.69 0.56 1.43
CA GLY A 41 -22.70 1.51 1.89
C GLY A 41 -23.04 1.48 3.38
N LEU A 42 -22.46 0.54 4.14
CA LEU A 42 -22.69 0.38 5.59
C LEU A 42 -21.39 -0.05 6.29
N ASN A 43 -20.44 0.86 6.40
CA ASN A 43 -19.18 0.56 7.04
C ASN A 43 -19.37 0.41 8.56
N ILE A 44 -18.70 -0.56 9.16
CA ILE A 44 -18.73 -0.81 10.61
C ILE A 44 -17.34 -0.51 11.16
N PHE A 45 -17.27 0.38 12.14
CA PHE A 45 -16.02 0.85 12.72
C PHE A 45 -15.94 0.50 14.19
N ASN A 46 -14.74 0.13 14.65
CA ASN A 46 -14.42 0.21 16.07
C ASN A 46 -14.55 1.67 16.53
N SER A 47 -15.24 1.93 17.65
CA SER A 47 -15.47 3.27 18.19
C SER A 47 -14.20 4.12 18.33
N LYS A 48 -13.04 3.49 18.54
CA LYS A 48 -11.72 4.14 18.56
C LYS A 48 -11.44 4.99 17.30
N TYR A 49 -11.92 4.54 16.14
CA TYR A 49 -11.70 5.21 14.85
C TYR A 49 -12.89 6.08 14.41
N VAL A 50 -13.76 6.48 15.35
CA VAL A 50 -14.88 7.38 15.08
C VAL A 50 -15.04 8.49 16.13
N LEU A 51 -14.97 8.13 17.42
CA LEU A 51 -15.31 9.04 18.51
C LEU A 51 -14.12 9.91 18.91
N ALA A 52 -14.20 11.22 18.66
CA ALA A 52 -13.19 12.18 19.11
C ALA A 52 -13.79 13.52 19.54
N ARG A 53 -13.28 14.02 20.66
CA ARG A 53 -13.42 15.39 21.15
C ARG A 53 -12.08 15.84 21.73
N THR A 54 -11.84 17.15 21.77
CA THR A 54 -10.54 17.72 22.19
C THR A 54 -10.15 17.39 23.63
N ASP A 55 -11.11 17.07 24.49
CA ASP A 55 -10.90 16.66 25.88
C ASP A 55 -10.67 15.15 26.05
N THR A 56 -10.91 14.34 25.02
CA THR A 56 -10.84 12.87 25.10
C THR A 56 -9.91 12.22 24.07
N ALA A 57 -9.50 12.94 23.03
CA ALA A 57 -8.72 12.42 21.92
C ALA A 57 -7.48 13.29 21.67
N THR A 58 -6.35 12.64 21.40
CA THR A 58 -5.08 13.27 21.05
C THR A 58 -5.03 13.64 19.57
N ASP A 59 -4.07 14.49 19.16
CA ASP A 59 -3.83 14.78 17.74
C ASP A 59 -3.62 13.51 16.92
N LYS A 60 -2.94 12.50 17.50
CA LYS A 60 -2.76 11.20 16.86
C LYS A 60 -4.09 10.49 16.63
N ASP A 61 -5.00 10.53 17.59
CA ASP A 61 -6.31 9.89 17.45
C ASP A 61 -7.13 10.58 16.34
N TYR A 62 -7.09 11.91 16.23
CA TYR A 62 -7.73 12.63 15.12
C TYR A 62 -7.16 12.22 13.75
N LEU A 63 -5.84 12.09 13.63
CA LEU A 63 -5.19 11.65 12.38
C LEU A 63 -5.45 10.18 12.08
N ASP A 64 -5.51 9.32 13.10
CA ASP A 64 -5.87 7.90 12.91
C ASP A 64 -7.33 7.76 12.47
N ILE A 65 -8.26 8.56 13.02
CA ILE A 65 -9.65 8.63 12.56
C ILE A 65 -9.72 9.11 11.10
N GLU A 66 -8.97 10.16 10.74
CA GLU A 66 -8.91 10.64 9.35
C GLU A 66 -8.44 9.55 8.40
N ARG A 67 -7.32 8.90 8.74
CA ARG A 67 -6.73 7.83 7.93
C ARG A 67 -7.68 6.64 7.76
N VAL A 68 -8.25 6.11 8.85
CA VAL A 68 -9.11 4.92 8.79
C VAL A 68 -10.45 5.24 8.10
N ILE A 69 -11.05 6.41 8.34
CA ILE A 69 -12.25 6.83 7.58
C ILE A 69 -11.94 6.95 6.07
N GLY A 70 -10.77 7.51 5.72
CA GLY A 70 -10.27 7.50 4.34
C GLY A 70 -10.12 6.10 3.78
N HIS A 71 -9.39 5.24 4.47
CA HIS A 71 -9.13 3.85 4.09
C HIS A 71 -10.42 3.11 3.71
N GLU A 72 -11.40 3.07 4.61
CA GLU A 72 -12.64 2.33 4.35
C GLU A 72 -13.49 2.97 3.25
N TYR A 73 -13.37 4.29 3.03
CA TYR A 73 -14.01 4.96 1.90
C TYR A 73 -13.34 4.59 0.58
N PHE A 74 -12.01 4.58 0.54
CA PHE A 74 -11.23 4.27 -0.66
C PHE A 74 -11.44 2.85 -1.15
N HIS A 75 -11.70 1.91 -0.24
CA HIS A 75 -12.13 0.54 -0.56
C HIS A 75 -13.40 0.48 -1.43
N ASN A 76 -14.23 1.52 -1.46
CA ASN A 76 -15.40 1.58 -2.33
C ASN A 76 -15.06 1.25 -3.79
N TRP A 77 -13.88 1.69 -4.25
CA TRP A 77 -13.33 1.35 -5.55
C TRP A 77 -12.31 0.22 -5.47
N THR A 78 -11.32 0.33 -4.58
CA THR A 78 -10.19 -0.61 -4.47
C THR A 78 -10.47 -1.71 -3.43
N GLY A 79 -11.49 -2.53 -3.67
CA GLY A 79 -11.89 -3.65 -2.80
C GLY A 79 -13.34 -4.07 -2.98
N ASN A 80 -14.23 -3.11 -3.25
CA ASN A 80 -15.65 -3.35 -3.46
C ASN A 80 -16.00 -3.42 -4.95
N ARG A 81 -15.80 -2.33 -5.72
CA ARG A 81 -16.12 -2.30 -7.16
C ARG A 81 -15.22 -3.24 -7.98
N VAL A 82 -13.93 -3.30 -7.63
CA VAL A 82 -13.06 -4.40 -8.03
C VAL A 82 -12.63 -5.12 -6.77
N THR A 83 -13.03 -6.40 -6.65
CA THR A 83 -12.76 -7.21 -5.45
C THR A 83 -11.70 -8.27 -5.69
N CYS A 84 -11.35 -9.05 -4.67
CA CYS A 84 -10.35 -10.11 -4.77
C CYS A 84 -10.98 -11.39 -5.34
N ARG A 85 -10.37 -11.96 -6.39
CA ARG A 85 -10.76 -13.28 -6.95
C ARG A 85 -10.71 -14.39 -5.91
N ASP A 86 -9.68 -14.36 -5.07
CA ASP A 86 -9.47 -15.26 -3.94
C ASP A 86 -8.66 -14.54 -2.86
N TRP A 87 -8.63 -15.10 -1.66
CA TRP A 87 -8.01 -14.43 -0.50
C TRP A 87 -6.49 -14.34 -0.57
N PHE A 88 -5.82 -15.11 -1.43
CA PHE A 88 -4.38 -14.91 -1.64
C PHE A 88 -4.10 -13.54 -2.27
N GLN A 89 -5.10 -12.98 -2.97
CA GLN A 89 -5.02 -11.64 -3.56
C GLN A 89 -5.28 -10.51 -2.56
N LEU A 90 -5.30 -10.76 -1.23
CA LEU A 90 -5.70 -9.73 -0.25
C LEU A 90 -4.92 -8.40 -0.42
N SER A 91 -3.62 -8.46 -0.71
CA SER A 91 -2.81 -7.24 -0.92
C SER A 91 -3.22 -6.42 -2.16
N LEU A 92 -3.98 -6.99 -3.10
CA LEU A 92 -4.60 -6.25 -4.21
C LEU A 92 -5.45 -5.10 -3.69
N LYS A 93 -6.32 -5.38 -2.71
CA LYS A 93 -7.17 -4.36 -2.09
C LYS A 93 -6.45 -3.66 -0.95
N GLU A 94 -5.75 -4.40 -0.08
CA GLU A 94 -5.16 -3.82 1.13
C GLU A 94 -3.94 -2.98 0.84
N GLY A 95 -2.97 -3.48 0.08
CA GLY A 95 -1.77 -2.73 -0.26
C GLY A 95 -2.10 -1.46 -1.04
N LEU A 96 -3.03 -1.54 -2.00
CA LEU A 96 -3.48 -0.40 -2.78
C LEU A 96 -4.28 0.61 -1.95
N THR A 97 -5.15 0.15 -1.06
CA THR A 97 -5.97 1.04 -0.23
C THR A 97 -5.15 1.69 0.89
N VAL A 98 -4.20 0.97 1.49
CA VAL A 98 -3.19 1.58 2.38
C VAL A 98 -2.38 2.63 1.64
N PHE A 99 -1.91 2.35 0.42
CA PHE A 99 -1.23 3.37 -0.38
C PHE A 99 -2.10 4.63 -0.58
N ARG A 100 -3.39 4.45 -0.88
CA ARG A 100 -4.35 5.55 -1.03
C ARG A 100 -4.54 6.34 0.27
N ASP A 101 -4.70 5.68 1.43
CA ASP A 101 -4.83 6.36 2.71
C ASP A 101 -3.57 7.12 3.14
N GLN A 102 -2.39 6.59 2.80
CA GLN A 102 -1.11 7.24 3.06
C GLN A 102 -0.93 8.48 2.19
N GLU A 103 -1.36 8.44 0.92
CA GLU A 103 -1.35 9.59 0.03
C GLU A 103 -2.36 10.65 0.47
N PHE A 104 -3.57 10.25 0.86
CA PHE A 104 -4.60 11.13 1.41
C PHE A 104 -4.10 11.91 2.63
N SER A 105 -3.61 11.19 3.64
CA SER A 105 -3.07 11.79 4.87
C SER A 105 -1.87 12.68 4.57
N SER A 106 -1.09 12.35 3.55
CA SER A 106 0.08 13.13 3.12
C SER A 106 -0.28 14.43 2.38
N ASP A 107 -1.35 14.43 1.61
CA ASP A 107 -1.82 15.60 0.85
C ASP A 107 -2.54 16.62 1.75
N LEU A 108 -3.34 16.14 2.72
CA LEU A 108 -4.07 17.01 3.64
C LEU A 108 -3.18 17.52 4.78
N GLY A 109 -2.26 16.67 5.24
CA GLY A 109 -1.39 16.94 6.38
C GLY A 109 0.06 17.16 5.96
N SER A 110 0.97 16.57 6.73
CA SER A 110 2.41 16.65 6.47
C SER A 110 2.92 15.39 5.80
N ARG A 111 3.15 15.46 4.48
CA ARG A 111 3.73 14.36 3.69
C ARG A 111 5.03 13.80 4.28
N ALA A 112 5.92 14.66 4.78
CA ALA A 112 7.18 14.22 5.39
C ALA A 112 6.95 13.44 6.69
N VAL A 113 6.05 13.90 7.56
CA VAL A 113 5.74 13.23 8.84
C VAL A 113 5.06 11.88 8.58
N ASN A 114 4.08 11.83 7.67
CA ASN A 114 3.44 10.57 7.27
C ASN A 114 4.46 9.58 6.71
N ARG A 115 5.33 10.02 5.78
CA ARG A 115 6.36 9.15 5.22
C ARG A 115 7.31 8.63 6.30
N ILE A 116 7.77 9.48 7.22
CA ILE A 116 8.64 9.07 8.35
C ILE A 116 7.93 8.03 9.22
N SER A 117 6.66 8.25 9.56
CA SER A 117 5.87 7.32 10.38
C SER A 117 5.75 5.95 9.71
N ASN A 118 5.38 5.91 8.43
CA ASN A 118 5.19 4.65 7.69
C ASN A 118 6.52 3.90 7.55
N VAL A 119 7.63 4.60 7.31
CA VAL A 119 8.98 3.99 7.31
C VAL A 119 9.34 3.41 8.69
N ARG A 120 8.96 4.07 9.79
CA ARG A 120 9.18 3.53 11.14
C ARG A 120 8.39 2.25 11.36
N THR A 121 7.13 2.19 10.93
CA THR A 121 6.32 0.95 10.96
C THR A 121 6.97 -0.16 10.15
N MET A 122 7.39 0.14 8.91
CA MET A 122 8.05 -0.84 8.05
C MET A 122 9.33 -1.40 8.68
N ARG A 123 10.25 -0.53 9.12
CA ARG A 123 11.55 -0.96 9.66
C ARG A 123 11.46 -1.56 11.06
N GLY A 124 10.54 -1.06 11.88
CA GLY A 124 10.41 -1.45 13.28
C GLY A 124 9.57 -2.70 13.48
N LEU A 125 8.53 -2.90 12.68
CA LEU A 125 7.56 -3.97 12.86
C LEU A 125 7.53 -4.92 11.65
N GLN A 126 7.36 -4.40 10.43
CA GLN A 126 7.22 -5.27 9.25
C GLN A 126 8.49 -6.06 8.95
N PHE A 127 9.68 -5.46 9.09
CA PHE A 127 10.95 -6.18 8.92
C PHE A 127 11.14 -7.31 9.94
N ALA A 128 10.59 -7.16 11.15
CA ALA A 128 10.61 -8.22 12.15
C ALA A 128 9.71 -9.39 11.73
N GLU A 129 8.53 -9.09 11.17
CA GLU A 129 7.61 -10.10 10.61
C GLU A 129 8.24 -10.85 9.42
N ASP A 130 8.86 -10.12 8.49
CA ASP A 130 9.55 -10.67 7.30
C ASP A 130 10.77 -11.56 7.64
N ALA A 131 11.30 -11.44 8.87
CA ALA A 131 12.39 -12.25 9.41
C ALA A 131 11.91 -13.35 10.37
N SER A 132 10.59 -13.46 10.59
CA SER A 132 9.99 -14.40 11.54
C SER A 132 9.60 -15.74 10.88
N PRO A 133 9.20 -16.75 11.66
CA PRO A 133 8.59 -17.98 11.11
C PRO A 133 7.28 -17.74 10.35
N MET A 134 6.64 -16.58 10.53
CA MET A 134 5.44 -16.16 9.81
C MET A 134 5.76 -15.36 8.54
N ALA A 135 7.03 -15.25 8.12
CA ALA A 135 7.38 -14.59 6.87
C ALA A 135 6.59 -15.20 5.68
N HIS A 136 6.02 -14.33 4.87
CA HIS A 136 5.29 -14.69 3.67
C HIS A 136 5.38 -13.55 2.64
N PRO A 137 5.23 -13.82 1.34
CA PRO A 137 5.16 -12.75 0.35
C PRO A 137 3.85 -11.94 0.51
N ILE A 138 3.76 -10.76 -0.13
CA ILE A 138 2.55 -9.93 -0.06
C ILE A 138 1.33 -10.60 -0.73
N ARG A 139 1.57 -11.54 -1.65
CA ARG A 139 0.58 -12.49 -2.16
C ARG A 139 0.96 -13.89 -1.66
N PRO A 140 0.44 -14.35 -0.50
CA PRO A 140 0.82 -15.62 0.10
C PRO A 140 0.59 -16.81 -0.85
N ASP A 141 1.44 -17.83 -0.79
CA ASP A 141 1.28 -19.06 -1.57
C ASP A 141 0.49 -20.15 -0.81
N LYS A 142 0.47 -20.08 0.52
CA LYS A 142 -0.12 -21.08 1.42
C LYS A 142 -0.73 -20.41 2.63
N VAL A 143 -1.97 -20.78 2.94
CA VAL A 143 -2.76 -20.26 4.05
C VAL A 143 -3.51 -21.41 4.70
N ILE A 144 -3.50 -21.47 6.04
CA ILE A 144 -4.33 -22.39 6.83
C ILE A 144 -5.56 -21.66 7.37
N GLU A 145 -5.34 -20.52 8.03
CA GLU A 145 -6.37 -19.63 8.56
C GLU A 145 -6.13 -18.23 7.99
N MET A 146 -7.07 -17.72 7.19
CA MET A 146 -6.89 -16.48 6.44
C MET A 146 -6.87 -15.24 7.34
N ASN A 147 -7.56 -15.28 8.49
CA ASN A 147 -7.54 -14.17 9.44
C ASN A 147 -6.12 -13.88 9.97
N ASN A 148 -5.21 -14.86 9.93
CA ASN A 148 -3.81 -14.67 10.31
C ASN A 148 -2.97 -13.93 9.25
N PHE A 149 -3.53 -13.63 8.08
CA PHE A 149 -2.84 -12.95 6.97
C PHE A 149 -3.30 -11.48 6.80
N TYR A 150 -4.05 -10.96 7.76
CA TYR A 150 -4.26 -9.52 7.93
C TYR A 150 -3.04 -8.90 8.61
N THR A 151 -1.91 -8.90 7.91
CA THR A 151 -0.56 -8.67 8.47
C THR A 151 0.08 -7.38 7.97
N LEU A 152 1.14 -6.96 8.66
CA LEU A 152 1.95 -5.81 8.23
C LEU A 152 2.54 -6.02 6.83
N THR A 153 2.83 -7.26 6.46
CA THR A 153 3.34 -7.60 5.13
C THR A 153 2.28 -7.41 4.04
N VAL A 154 1.04 -7.88 4.24
CA VAL A 154 -0.02 -7.69 3.23
C VAL A 154 -0.42 -6.21 3.09
N TYR A 155 -0.47 -5.48 4.21
CA TYR A 155 -0.90 -4.08 4.27
C TYR A 155 0.24 -3.10 3.94
N GLU A 156 1.22 -2.98 4.84
CA GLU A 156 2.24 -1.92 4.79
C GLU A 156 3.32 -2.20 3.74
N LYS A 157 3.84 -3.44 3.67
CA LYS A 157 4.77 -3.81 2.59
C LYS A 157 4.05 -3.85 1.24
N GLY A 158 2.78 -4.27 1.21
CA GLY A 158 1.91 -4.13 0.03
C GLY A 158 1.88 -2.69 -0.49
N ALA A 159 1.61 -1.72 0.38
CA ALA A 159 1.60 -0.31 0.03
C ALA A 159 2.96 0.22 -0.45
N GLU A 160 4.07 -0.24 0.13
CA GLU A 160 5.41 0.11 -0.37
C GLU A 160 5.67 -0.49 -1.77
N VAL A 161 5.13 -1.66 -2.09
CA VAL A 161 5.19 -2.23 -3.46
C VAL A 161 4.37 -1.40 -4.44
N ILE A 162 3.16 -0.96 -4.08
CA ILE A 162 2.37 -0.03 -4.89
C ILE A 162 3.11 1.31 -5.08
N ARG A 163 3.73 1.83 -4.02
CA ARG A 163 4.55 3.05 -4.07
C ARG A 163 5.78 2.91 -4.96
N MET A 164 6.36 1.71 -5.07
CA MET A 164 7.43 1.43 -6.02
C MET A 164 6.94 1.47 -7.47
N ILE A 165 5.76 0.91 -7.77
CA ILE A 165 5.13 1.06 -9.10
C ILE A 165 4.91 2.54 -9.40
N HIS A 166 4.34 3.30 -8.46
CA HIS A 166 4.16 4.75 -8.59
C HIS A 166 5.48 5.48 -8.86
N THR A 167 6.57 5.09 -8.17
CA THR A 167 7.90 5.68 -8.37
C THR A 167 8.47 5.39 -9.76
N LEU A 168 8.25 4.17 -10.29
CA LEU A 168 8.72 3.76 -11.62
C LEU A 168 7.93 4.44 -12.74
N LEU A 169 6.62 4.57 -12.57
CA LEU A 169 5.72 5.11 -13.59
C LEU A 169 5.61 6.64 -13.55
N GLY A 170 5.78 7.24 -12.38
CA GLY A 170 5.35 8.60 -12.10
C GLY A 170 3.83 8.73 -11.95
N GLU A 171 3.37 9.86 -11.39
CA GLU A 171 1.94 10.09 -11.10
C GLU A 171 1.05 9.92 -12.33
N GLU A 172 1.41 10.52 -13.47
CA GLU A 172 0.57 10.52 -14.66
C GLU A 172 0.31 9.09 -15.18
N ASN A 173 1.35 8.28 -15.33
CA ASN A 173 1.19 6.92 -15.83
C ASN A 173 0.59 5.98 -14.79
N PHE A 174 0.84 6.23 -13.50
CA PHE A 174 0.16 5.50 -12.43
C PHE A 174 -1.36 5.73 -12.49
N GLN A 175 -1.80 6.98 -12.68
CA GLN A 175 -3.23 7.28 -12.84
C GLN A 175 -3.82 6.65 -14.11
N LYS A 176 -3.10 6.65 -15.24
CA LYS A 176 -3.53 5.90 -16.44
C LYS A 176 -3.67 4.39 -16.17
N GLY A 177 -2.75 3.82 -15.41
CA GLY A 177 -2.83 2.42 -14.98
C GLY A 177 -4.03 2.14 -14.07
N MET A 178 -4.35 3.04 -13.13
CA MET A 178 -5.56 2.97 -12.32
C MET A 178 -6.83 3.03 -13.19
N GLN A 179 -6.89 3.96 -14.15
CA GLN A 179 -8.02 4.09 -15.07
C GLN A 179 -8.23 2.80 -15.89
N LEU A 180 -7.15 2.27 -16.47
CA LEU A 180 -7.21 1.03 -17.24
C LEU A 180 -7.59 -0.18 -16.37
N TYR A 181 -7.11 -0.23 -15.12
CA TYR A 181 -7.48 -1.27 -14.17
C TYR A 181 -8.99 -1.25 -13.89
N PHE A 182 -9.56 -0.09 -13.60
CA PHE A 182 -11.01 0.03 -13.39
C PHE A 182 -11.81 -0.23 -14.66
N GLU A 183 -11.38 0.28 -15.81
CA GLU A 183 -12.04 0.03 -17.11
C GLU A 183 -12.18 -1.48 -17.39
N ARG A 184 -11.13 -2.26 -17.09
CA ARG A 184 -11.10 -3.70 -17.37
C ARG A 184 -11.83 -4.54 -16.32
N HIS A 185 -11.83 -4.12 -15.06
CA HIS A 185 -12.16 -5.00 -13.95
C HIS A 185 -13.32 -4.52 -13.07
N ASP A 186 -13.93 -3.36 -13.35
CA ASP A 186 -15.11 -2.91 -12.63
C ASP A 186 -16.25 -3.95 -12.66
N GLY A 187 -16.82 -4.23 -11.48
CA GLY A 187 -17.84 -5.26 -11.29
C GLY A 187 -17.30 -6.69 -11.26
N SER A 188 -15.98 -6.88 -11.15
CA SER A 188 -15.34 -8.20 -11.16
C SER A 188 -14.48 -8.48 -9.93
N ALA A 189 -14.03 -9.73 -9.83
CA ALA A 189 -13.05 -10.17 -8.84
C ALA A 189 -11.71 -10.45 -9.56
N ALA A 190 -10.70 -9.62 -9.27
CA ALA A 190 -9.42 -9.58 -9.97
C ALA A 190 -8.26 -10.12 -9.11
N THR A 191 -7.06 -10.17 -9.69
CA THR A 191 -5.82 -10.63 -9.06
C THR A 191 -4.76 -9.53 -8.98
N CYS A 192 -3.73 -9.77 -8.16
CA CYS A 192 -2.56 -8.89 -8.14
C CYS A 192 -1.89 -8.77 -9.53
N ASP A 193 -1.90 -9.85 -10.32
CA ASP A 193 -1.28 -9.84 -11.65
C ASP A 193 -2.07 -8.98 -12.64
N ASP A 194 -3.41 -8.96 -12.54
CA ASP A 194 -4.28 -8.09 -13.35
C ASP A 194 -3.97 -6.61 -13.10
N PHE A 195 -3.78 -6.22 -11.83
CA PHE A 195 -3.40 -4.86 -11.47
C PHE A 195 -2.03 -4.47 -12.04
N VAL A 196 -1.02 -5.34 -11.89
CA VAL A 196 0.32 -5.07 -12.43
C VAL A 196 0.27 -5.02 -13.96
N GLN A 197 -0.54 -5.85 -14.61
CA GLN A 197 -0.71 -5.83 -16.06
C GLN A 197 -1.36 -4.53 -16.54
N ALA A 198 -2.38 -4.02 -15.85
CA ALA A 198 -2.98 -2.73 -16.18
C ALA A 198 -1.96 -1.57 -16.05
N MET A 199 -1.12 -1.61 -15.02
CA MET A 199 -0.03 -0.63 -14.84
C MET A 199 1.01 -0.71 -15.96
N GLU A 200 1.42 -1.92 -16.35
CA GLU A 200 2.36 -2.17 -17.44
C GLU A 200 1.79 -1.71 -18.80
N ASP A 201 0.58 -2.14 -19.14
CA ASP A 201 -0.06 -1.84 -20.42
C ASP A 201 -0.32 -0.33 -20.61
N ALA A 202 -0.75 0.37 -19.56
CA ALA A 202 -1.04 1.80 -19.64
C ALA A 202 0.21 2.67 -19.71
N SER A 203 1.33 2.19 -19.18
CA SER A 203 2.57 2.96 -19.06
C SER A 203 3.65 2.57 -20.07
N ASN A 204 3.55 1.39 -20.67
CA ASN A 204 4.61 0.74 -21.46
C ASN A 204 5.92 0.51 -20.68
N VAL A 205 5.89 0.52 -19.35
CA VAL A 205 7.03 0.17 -18.49
C VAL A 205 6.97 -1.33 -18.20
N ASP A 206 8.02 -2.08 -18.57
CA ASP A 206 8.10 -3.51 -18.28
C ASP A 206 8.19 -3.77 -16.76
N LEU A 207 7.16 -4.42 -16.23
CA LEU A 207 7.04 -4.84 -14.84
C LEU A 207 7.22 -6.35 -14.69
N SER A 208 7.66 -7.08 -15.71
CA SER A 208 7.82 -8.56 -15.68
C SER A 208 8.73 -9.00 -14.54
N HIS A 209 9.91 -8.38 -14.41
CA HIS A 209 10.81 -8.62 -13.27
C HIS A 209 10.23 -8.08 -11.96
N PHE A 210 9.49 -6.97 -12.01
CA PHE A 210 8.89 -6.36 -10.83
C PHE A 210 7.88 -7.27 -10.13
N ARG A 211 7.15 -8.12 -10.88
CA ARG A 211 6.17 -9.08 -10.33
C ARG A 211 6.76 -10.01 -9.25
N ARG A 212 8.08 -10.21 -9.21
CA ARG A 212 8.73 -11.00 -8.14
C ARG A 212 8.51 -10.42 -6.73
N TRP A 213 8.23 -9.13 -6.59
CA TRP A 213 7.83 -8.53 -5.31
C TRP A 213 6.57 -9.14 -4.71
N TYR A 214 5.68 -9.69 -5.55
CA TYR A 214 4.46 -10.35 -5.10
C TYR A 214 4.68 -11.78 -4.63
N SER A 215 5.78 -12.43 -5.04
CA SER A 215 6.01 -13.86 -4.81
C SER A 215 7.24 -14.16 -3.94
N GLN A 216 8.03 -13.16 -3.56
CA GLN A 216 9.24 -13.35 -2.74
C GLN A 216 9.13 -12.66 -1.38
N SER A 217 9.17 -13.45 -0.31
CA SER A 217 9.19 -12.97 1.07
C SER A 217 10.57 -12.48 1.51
N GLY A 218 10.63 -11.82 2.68
CA GLY A 218 11.86 -11.33 3.27
C GLY A 218 12.25 -9.93 2.80
N THR A 219 13.16 -9.32 3.55
CA THR A 219 13.63 -7.95 3.32
C THR A 219 14.96 -7.95 2.54
N PRO A 220 15.02 -7.35 1.34
CA PRO A 220 16.26 -7.23 0.58
C PRO A 220 17.26 -6.32 1.28
N ILE A 221 18.53 -6.71 1.27
CA ILE A 221 19.66 -5.91 1.74
C ILE A 221 20.38 -5.36 0.50
N VAL A 222 20.38 -4.03 0.38
CA VAL A 222 21.10 -3.30 -0.67
C VAL A 222 22.40 -2.75 -0.06
N THR A 223 23.54 -3.14 -0.62
CA THR A 223 24.85 -2.61 -0.25
C THR A 223 25.34 -1.67 -1.34
N VAL A 224 25.72 -0.45 -0.96
CA VAL A 224 26.26 0.57 -1.87
C VAL A 224 27.71 0.83 -1.50
N LYS A 225 28.57 0.86 -2.51
CA LYS A 225 29.93 1.39 -2.44
C LYS A 225 30.06 2.53 -3.43
N ASP A 226 30.72 3.60 -3.05
CA ASP A 226 30.96 4.75 -3.89
C ASP A 226 32.46 5.05 -4.06
N ASP A 227 32.79 5.71 -5.17
CA ASP A 227 34.13 6.20 -5.48
C ASP A 227 33.99 7.50 -6.27
N TYR A 228 34.78 8.52 -5.92
CA TYR A 228 34.87 9.76 -6.67
C TYR A 228 36.29 9.92 -7.22
N ASN A 229 36.40 9.99 -8.54
CA ASN A 229 37.66 10.27 -9.21
C ASN A 229 37.74 11.76 -9.60
N PRO A 230 38.59 12.56 -8.92
CA PRO A 230 38.69 14.00 -9.20
C PRO A 230 39.37 14.32 -10.54
N GLU A 231 40.16 13.40 -11.11
CA GLU A 231 40.81 13.62 -12.41
C GLU A 231 39.81 13.50 -13.57
N THR A 232 38.79 12.65 -13.41
CA THR A 232 37.75 12.43 -14.43
C THR A 232 36.42 13.08 -14.08
N GLU A 233 36.31 13.68 -12.89
CA GLU A 233 35.06 14.20 -12.32
C GLU A 233 33.92 13.15 -12.30
N GLN A 234 34.28 11.87 -12.18
CA GLN A 234 33.31 10.75 -12.18
C GLN A 234 33.01 10.29 -10.77
N TYR A 235 31.71 10.20 -10.45
CA TYR A 235 31.20 9.55 -9.24
C TYR A 235 30.59 8.20 -9.61
N THR A 236 31.17 7.12 -9.10
CA THR A 236 30.74 5.75 -9.39
C THR A 236 30.00 5.17 -8.20
N LEU A 237 28.81 4.61 -8.44
CA LEU A 237 28.07 3.81 -7.45
C LEU A 237 28.08 2.35 -7.89
N THR A 238 28.65 1.48 -7.05
CA THR A 238 28.51 0.02 -7.18
C THR A 238 27.45 -0.46 -6.20
N ILE A 239 26.33 -0.93 -6.74
CA ILE A 239 25.16 -1.35 -5.95
C ILE A 239 25.00 -2.86 -6.09
N SER A 240 24.90 -3.56 -4.95
CA SER A 240 24.60 -5.00 -4.90
C SER A 240 23.39 -5.26 -4.01
N GLN A 241 22.67 -6.34 -4.31
CA GLN A 241 21.49 -6.75 -3.53
C GLN A 241 21.55 -8.23 -3.20
N ARG A 242 20.98 -8.59 -2.05
CA ARG A 242 20.66 -9.97 -1.68
C ARG A 242 19.46 -10.00 -0.76
N THR A 243 18.68 -11.07 -0.79
CA THR A 243 17.64 -11.33 0.21
C THR A 243 18.02 -12.60 0.95
N PRO A 244 18.13 -12.59 2.29
CA PRO A 244 18.32 -13.83 3.06
C PRO A 244 17.20 -14.84 2.81
N ALA A 245 17.50 -16.13 2.90
CA ALA A 245 16.46 -17.15 2.94
C ALA A 245 15.53 -16.91 4.13
N THR A 246 14.25 -17.22 3.96
CA THR A 246 13.21 -17.11 4.98
C THR A 246 12.67 -18.50 5.31
N ALA A 247 11.89 -18.62 6.38
CA ALA A 247 11.32 -19.91 6.80
C ALA A 247 10.44 -20.56 5.72
N ASP A 248 9.75 -19.76 4.91
CA ASP A 248 8.86 -20.18 3.83
C ASP A 248 9.58 -20.43 2.50
N GLN A 249 10.77 -19.84 2.27
CA GLN A 249 11.42 -19.80 0.97
C GLN A 249 12.96 -19.86 1.09
N ALA A 250 13.54 -20.97 0.64
CA ALA A 250 14.99 -21.19 0.64
C ALA A 250 15.73 -20.49 -0.52
N GLU A 251 15.11 -20.42 -1.70
CA GLU A 251 15.67 -19.74 -2.86
C GLU A 251 15.20 -18.28 -2.91
N LYS A 252 16.14 -17.37 -3.19
CA LYS A 252 15.86 -15.94 -3.40
C LYS A 252 16.57 -15.46 -4.66
N GLN A 253 15.88 -14.65 -5.43
CA GLN A 253 16.37 -14.06 -6.66
C GLN A 253 16.45 -12.53 -6.53
N PRO A 254 17.29 -11.85 -7.34
CA PRO A 254 17.34 -10.39 -7.37
C PRO A 254 15.98 -9.77 -7.70
N LEU A 255 15.67 -8.63 -7.11
CA LEU A 255 14.43 -7.88 -7.36
C LEU A 255 14.70 -6.65 -8.24
N HIS A 256 13.65 -6.14 -8.86
CA HIS A 256 13.69 -4.81 -9.48
C HIS A 256 13.48 -3.75 -8.38
N ILE A 257 14.58 -3.17 -7.87
CA ILE A 257 14.56 -2.22 -6.74
C ILE A 257 14.73 -0.79 -7.27
N PRO A 258 13.70 0.08 -7.26
CA PRO A 258 13.86 1.49 -7.60
C PRO A 258 14.65 2.23 -6.51
N ILE A 259 15.79 2.83 -6.89
CA ILE A 259 16.66 3.59 -5.97
C ILE A 259 16.67 5.06 -6.41
N ARG A 260 16.05 5.93 -5.60
CA ARG A 260 16.12 7.38 -5.80
C ARG A 260 17.37 7.92 -5.12
N HIS A 261 18.23 8.60 -5.88
CA HIS A 261 19.43 9.25 -5.36
C HIS A 261 19.43 10.75 -5.67
N ARG A 262 20.17 11.53 -4.88
CA ARG A 262 20.44 12.95 -5.13
C ARG A 262 21.87 13.25 -4.73
N THR A 263 22.68 13.75 -5.67
CA THR A 263 24.01 14.28 -5.36
C THR A 263 23.85 15.70 -4.83
N VAL A 264 24.43 15.98 -3.66
CA VAL A 264 24.50 17.34 -3.11
C VAL A 264 25.90 17.86 -3.40
N ARG A 265 25.99 19.03 -4.04
CA ARG A 265 27.26 19.73 -4.27
C ARG A 265 27.70 20.45 -3.01
#